data_AF-A0A2Z5TH04-F1
#
_entry.id   AF-A0A2Z5TH04-F1
#
_cell.length_a   1.000
_cell.length_b   1.000
_cell.length_c   1.000
_cell.angle_alpha   90.00
_cell.angle_beta   90.00
_cell.angle_gamma   90.00
#
_symmetry.space_group_name_H-M   'P 1'
#
loop_
_entity.id
_entity.type
_entity.pdbx_description
1 polymer ?
#
loop_
_entity_poly.entity_id
_entity_poly.type
_entity_poly.pdbx_seq_one_letter_code
_entity_poly.pdbx_strand_id
1 'polypeptide(L)'
;MKKNLNKKKIVLKNNVIINNSISISFFKLDNIKSNQINYLRKISKKKSIKIIICKNKLLDIIFKRNNIPLFNIKNNNIILCHEENPSISLNIFKEFSKYNNINYKDYLNFIYFDKKIYKTDEEIEYISNISDIKSLLIKFCIMLKNISIIKLYNTLKLLKKNKKNDNK
;
A
#
# COMPACT_ATOMS: atom_id res chain seq x y z
N MET A 1 -27.08 29.24 0.59
CA MET A 1 -25.61 29.43 0.47
C MET A 1 -24.75 28.52 1.38
N LYS A 2 -25.01 28.35 2.69
CA LYS A 2 -24.16 27.56 3.63
C LYS A 2 -23.81 26.11 3.19
N LYS A 3 -24.75 25.37 2.56
CA LYS A 3 -24.50 23.97 2.09
C LYS A 3 -23.38 23.86 1.05
N ASN A 4 -23.19 24.86 0.19
CA ASN A 4 -22.15 24.82 -0.86
C ASN A 4 -20.75 25.13 -0.29
N LEU A 5 -20.66 26.03 0.71
CA LEU A 5 -19.41 26.32 1.41
C LEU A 5 -18.84 25.07 2.12
N ASN A 6 -19.70 24.28 2.78
CA ASN A 6 -19.27 23.07 3.47
C ASN A 6 -18.75 21.99 2.49
N LYS A 7 -19.40 21.81 1.34
CA LYS A 7 -18.91 20.90 0.29
C LYS A 7 -17.54 21.34 -0.25
N LYS A 8 -17.36 22.64 -0.51
CA LYS A 8 -16.09 23.20 -0.98
C LYS A 8 -14.96 22.95 0.04
N LYS A 9 -15.22 23.14 1.33
CA LYS A 9 -14.26 22.83 2.41
C LYS A 9 -13.85 21.35 2.44
N ILE A 10 -14.81 20.43 2.31
CA ILE A 10 -14.54 18.98 2.25
C ILE A 10 -13.65 18.64 1.05
N VAL A 11 -14.00 19.18 -0.13
CA VAL A 11 -13.20 18.96 -1.36
C VAL A 11 -11.78 19.48 -1.16
N LEU A 12 -11.60 20.71 -0.68
CA LEU A 12 -10.27 21.29 -0.46
C LEU A 12 -9.44 20.48 0.53
N LYS A 13 -10.03 20.09 1.67
CA LYS A 13 -9.34 19.27 2.69
C LYS A 13 -8.88 17.93 2.12
N ASN A 14 -9.77 17.23 1.41
CA ASN A 14 -9.44 15.93 0.82
C ASN A 14 -8.44 16.06 -0.33
N ASN A 15 -8.47 17.17 -1.06
CA ASN A 15 -7.50 17.46 -2.13
C ASN A 15 -6.08 17.56 -1.58
N VAL A 16 -5.90 18.24 -0.44
CA VAL A 16 -4.59 18.34 0.22
C VAL A 16 -4.09 16.95 0.64
N ILE A 17 -4.95 16.12 1.24
CA ILE A 17 -4.58 14.76 1.66
C ILE A 17 -4.14 13.92 0.45
N ILE A 18 -4.90 13.97 -0.65
CA ILE A 18 -4.60 13.21 -1.86
C ILE A 18 -3.34 13.71 -2.56
N ASN A 19 -3.10 15.03 -2.60
CA ASN A 19 -1.89 15.58 -3.21
C ASN A 19 -0.63 15.28 -2.42
N ASN A 20 -0.72 15.21 -1.10
CA ASN A 20 0.41 14.89 -0.25
C ASN A 20 0.69 13.37 -0.18
N SER A 21 -0.27 12.53 -0.59
CA SER A 21 -0.08 11.09 -0.56
C SER A 21 0.74 10.59 -1.73
N ILE A 22 1.74 9.75 -1.44
CA ILE A 22 2.49 8.99 -2.45
C ILE A 22 1.60 7.90 -3.04
N SER A 23 0.74 7.30 -2.22
CA SER A 23 -0.13 6.20 -2.64
C SER A 23 -1.56 6.39 -2.18
N ILE A 24 -2.46 5.92 -3.03
CA ILE A 24 -3.91 5.98 -2.81
C ILE A 24 -4.47 4.60 -3.13
N SER A 25 -4.99 3.92 -2.12
CA SER A 25 -5.69 2.64 -2.30
C SER A 25 -7.19 2.85 -2.21
N PHE A 26 -7.90 2.34 -3.20
CA PHE A 26 -9.32 2.59 -3.38
C PHE A 26 -10.15 1.33 -3.15
N PHE A 27 -11.07 1.37 -2.19
CA PHE A 27 -11.90 0.24 -1.80
C PHE A 27 -13.39 0.59 -1.87
N LYS A 28 -14.22 -0.36 -2.30
CA LYS A 28 -15.67 -0.30 -2.19
C LYS A 28 -16.08 -0.34 -0.72
N LEU A 29 -17.16 0.35 -0.36
CA LEU A 29 -17.70 0.38 1.01
C LEU A 29 -18.91 -0.55 1.18
N ASP A 30 -19.26 -1.33 0.15
CA ASP A 30 -20.46 -2.15 0.12
C ASP A 30 -20.45 -3.20 1.23
N ASN A 31 -21.55 -3.32 1.98
CA ASN A 31 -21.70 -4.28 3.09
C ASN A 31 -20.71 -4.11 4.26
N ILE A 32 -19.99 -3.00 4.38
CA ILE A 32 -19.14 -2.71 5.54
C ILE A 32 -19.97 -2.01 6.63
N LYS A 33 -20.04 -2.64 7.82
CA LYS A 33 -20.76 -2.12 8.99
C LYS A 33 -20.01 -0.98 9.67
N SER A 34 -20.73 -0.13 10.41
CA SER A 34 -20.16 1.04 11.11
C SER A 34 -19.08 0.67 12.15
N ASN A 35 -19.25 -0.44 12.87
CA ASN A 35 -18.26 -0.96 13.82
C ASN A 35 -16.95 -1.36 13.12
N GLN A 36 -17.03 -1.95 11.92
CA GLN A 36 -15.88 -2.33 11.10
C GLN A 36 -15.11 -1.09 10.62
N ILE A 37 -15.82 -0.04 10.18
CA ILE A 37 -15.19 1.23 9.80
C ILE A 37 -14.46 1.86 11.00
N ASN A 38 -15.05 1.78 12.20
CA ASN A 38 -14.40 2.27 13.41
C ASN A 38 -13.13 1.49 13.75
N TYR A 39 -13.14 0.17 13.55
CA TYR A 39 -11.94 -0.65 13.66
C TYR A 39 -10.88 -0.25 12.63
N LEU A 40 -11.26 -0.10 11.35
CA LEU A 40 -10.35 0.37 10.29
C LEU A 40 -9.71 1.71 10.63
N ARG A 41 -10.48 2.66 11.18
CA ARG A 41 -9.97 3.96 11.67
C ARG A 41 -8.95 3.80 12.79
N LYS A 42 -9.21 2.90 13.75
CA LYS A 42 -8.28 2.65 14.88
C LYS A 42 -6.94 2.12 14.38
N ILE A 43 -6.94 1.10 13.52
CA ILE A 43 -5.69 0.51 13.01
C ILE A 43 -4.97 1.47 12.04
N SER A 44 -5.72 2.22 11.23
CA SER A 44 -5.14 3.22 10.31
C SER A 44 -4.42 4.34 11.06
N LYS A 45 -4.99 4.81 12.17
CA LYS A 45 -4.38 5.85 13.01
C LYS A 45 -3.01 5.39 13.57
N LYS A 46 -2.86 4.11 13.92
CA LYS A 46 -1.60 3.57 14.45
C LYS A 46 -0.46 3.58 13.43
N LYS A 47 -0.78 3.46 12.14
CA LYS A 47 0.19 3.45 11.02
C LYS A 47 0.12 4.73 10.18
N SER A 48 -0.36 5.83 10.77
CA SER A 48 -0.43 7.15 10.13
C SER A 48 -1.19 7.22 8.79
N ILE A 49 -2.10 6.28 8.52
CA ILE A 49 -2.91 6.30 7.29
C ILE A 49 -4.06 7.30 7.42
N LYS A 50 -4.25 8.12 6.39
CA LYS A 50 -5.44 8.97 6.27
C LYS A 50 -6.55 8.21 5.56
N ILE A 51 -7.73 8.18 6.17
CA ILE A 51 -8.93 7.60 5.57
C ILE A 51 -9.83 8.71 5.06
N ILE A 52 -10.25 8.62 3.80
CA ILE A 52 -11.29 9.48 3.22
C ILE A 52 -12.49 8.60 2.88
N ILE A 53 -13.67 9.00 3.36
CA ILE A 53 -14.96 8.41 2.96
C ILE A 53 -15.77 9.53 2.33
N CYS A 54 -16.05 9.42 1.03
CA CYS A 54 -16.72 10.47 0.27
C CYS A 54 -17.73 9.93 -0.73
N LYS A 55 -18.74 10.74 -1.05
CA LYS A 55 -19.73 10.44 -2.09
C LYS A 55 -19.12 10.65 -3.48
N ASN A 56 -19.57 9.88 -4.47
CA ASN A 56 -18.93 9.74 -5.78
C ASN A 56 -18.76 11.08 -6.51
N LYS A 57 -19.83 11.90 -6.57
CA LYS A 57 -19.75 13.22 -7.21
C LYS A 57 -18.69 14.15 -6.62
N LEU A 58 -18.42 14.07 -5.32
CA LEU A 58 -17.35 14.87 -4.69
C LEU A 58 -15.97 14.29 -4.99
N LEU A 59 -15.89 12.96 -5.04
CA LEU A 59 -14.69 12.21 -5.32
C LEU A 59 -14.23 12.41 -6.78
N ASP A 60 -15.17 12.48 -7.74
CA ASP A 60 -14.90 12.84 -9.13
C ASP A 60 -14.25 14.21 -9.27
N ILE A 61 -14.73 15.20 -8.50
CA ILE A 61 -14.15 16.55 -8.48
C ILE A 61 -12.73 16.51 -7.92
N ILE A 62 -12.50 15.73 -6.88
CA ILE A 62 -11.17 15.59 -6.27
C ILE A 62 -10.21 14.89 -7.24
N PHE A 63 -10.62 13.80 -7.89
CA PHE A 63 -9.77 13.07 -8.84
C PHE A 63 -9.43 13.91 -10.08
N LYS A 64 -10.41 14.63 -10.64
CA LYS A 64 -10.18 15.59 -11.72
C LYS A 64 -9.12 16.63 -11.37
N ARG A 65 -9.13 17.14 -10.14
CA ARG A 65 -8.18 18.17 -9.69
C ARG A 65 -6.76 17.65 -9.52
N ASN A 66 -6.59 16.37 -9.25
CA ASN A 66 -5.28 15.76 -8.98
C ASN A 66 -4.79 14.89 -10.14
N ASN A 67 -5.38 15.05 -11.34
CA ASN A 67 -5.06 14.28 -12.54
C ASN A 67 -5.09 12.76 -12.35
N ILE A 68 -5.91 12.28 -11.41
CA ILE A 68 -6.15 10.85 -11.20
C ILE A 68 -7.22 10.43 -12.20
N PRO A 69 -6.98 9.39 -13.02
CA PRO A 69 -7.97 8.95 -13.99
C PRO A 69 -9.29 8.60 -13.33
N LEU A 70 -10.38 9.14 -13.89
CA LEU A 70 -11.72 8.87 -13.41
C LEU A 70 -12.11 7.44 -13.75
N PHE A 71 -12.66 6.75 -12.78
CA PHE A 71 -13.27 5.45 -13.00
C PHE A 71 -14.77 5.55 -12.78
N ASN A 72 -15.51 4.62 -13.38
CA ASN A 72 -16.94 4.52 -13.19
C ASN A 72 -17.21 3.93 -11.80
N ILE A 73 -17.00 4.76 -10.78
CA ILE A 73 -17.05 4.39 -9.38
C ILE A 73 -18.53 4.34 -8.98
N LYS A 74 -19.03 3.11 -8.80
CA LYS A 74 -20.37 2.85 -8.27
C LYS A 74 -20.28 2.77 -6.74
N ASN A 75 -21.30 3.28 -6.05
CA ASN A 75 -21.47 3.26 -4.58
C ASN A 75 -20.43 4.07 -3.79
N ASN A 76 -20.60 4.20 -2.48
CA ASN A 76 -19.66 4.90 -1.60
C ASN A 76 -18.33 4.14 -1.50
N ASN A 77 -17.23 4.87 -1.30
CA ASN A 77 -15.89 4.28 -1.30
C ASN A 77 -15.07 4.73 -0.10
N ILE A 78 -14.15 3.86 0.29
CA ILE A 78 -13.08 4.15 1.24
C ILE A 78 -11.81 4.38 0.42
N ILE A 79 -11.16 5.51 0.68
CA ILE A 79 -9.83 5.80 0.16
C ILE A 79 -8.86 5.77 1.34
N LEU A 80 -7.81 4.96 1.22
CA LEU A 80 -6.68 4.96 2.14
C LEU A 80 -5.52 5.69 1.46
N CYS A 81 -5.05 6.76 2.09
CA CYS A 81 -3.94 7.57 1.59
C CYS A 81 -2.75 7.43 2.55
N HIS A 82 -1.56 7.21 1.99
CA HIS A 82 -0.33 7.14 2.76
C HIS A 82 0.77 7.98 2.10
N GLU A 83 1.59 8.63 2.93
CA GLU A 83 2.54 9.66 2.49
C GLU A 83 3.92 9.10 2.16
N GLU A 84 4.27 7.88 2.58
CA GLU A 84 5.65 7.38 2.47
C GLU A 84 5.76 6.07 1.69
N ASN A 85 4.94 5.06 2.03
CA ASN A 85 5.00 3.74 1.42
C ASN A 85 3.66 3.30 0.79
N PRO A 86 3.68 2.85 -0.49
CA PRO A 86 2.50 2.33 -1.17
C PRO A 86 1.94 1.00 -0.63
N SER A 87 2.74 0.18 0.03
CA SER A 87 2.29 -1.12 0.54
C SER A 87 1.49 -1.01 1.85
N ILE A 88 1.69 0.04 2.63
CA ILE A 88 1.11 0.19 3.98
C ILE A 88 -0.42 0.25 3.96
N SER A 89 -1.01 0.98 3.01
CA SER A 89 -2.47 1.06 2.84
C SER A 89 -3.10 -0.28 2.48
N LEU A 90 -2.49 -1.01 1.56
CA LEU A 90 -2.94 -2.34 1.18
C LEU A 90 -2.79 -3.34 2.33
N ASN A 91 -1.66 -3.29 3.05
CA ASN A 91 -1.40 -4.18 4.18
C ASN A 91 -2.37 -3.94 5.35
N ILE A 92 -2.76 -2.69 5.62
CA ILE A 92 -3.82 -2.38 6.58
C ILE A 92 -5.15 -2.97 6.14
N PHE A 93 -5.50 -2.85 4.87
CA PHE A 93 -6.77 -3.40 4.42
C PHE A 93 -6.77 -4.93 4.44
N LYS A 94 -5.63 -5.58 4.14
CA LYS A 94 -5.47 -7.03 4.36
C LYS A 94 -5.65 -7.42 5.84
N GLU A 95 -5.11 -6.65 6.77
CA GLU A 95 -5.30 -6.85 8.22
C GLU A 95 -6.78 -6.68 8.62
N PHE A 96 -7.42 -5.64 8.11
CA PHE A 96 -8.86 -5.39 8.28
C PHE A 96 -9.71 -6.55 7.75
N SER A 97 -9.40 -7.04 6.56
CA SER A 97 -10.10 -8.15 5.91
C SER A 97 -9.98 -9.44 6.70
N LYS A 98 -8.80 -9.75 7.24
CA LYS A 98 -8.58 -10.90 8.12
C LYS A 98 -9.42 -10.82 9.39
N TYR A 99 -9.48 -9.66 10.04
CA TYR A 99 -10.27 -9.47 11.26
C TYR A 99 -11.78 -9.65 11.02
N ASN A 100 -12.26 -9.32 9.82
CA ASN A 100 -13.68 -9.34 9.48
C ASN A 100 -14.12 -10.57 8.68
N ASN A 101 -13.23 -11.53 8.43
CA ASN A 101 -13.47 -12.70 7.57
C ASN A 101 -13.99 -12.33 6.17
N ILE A 102 -13.38 -11.32 5.56
CA ILE A 102 -13.74 -10.84 4.21
C ILE A 102 -12.54 -11.01 3.29
N ASN A 103 -12.77 -11.36 2.03
CA ASN A 103 -11.71 -11.33 1.02
C ASN A 103 -11.47 -9.88 0.56
N TYR A 104 -10.25 -9.38 0.78
CA TYR A 104 -9.92 -7.99 0.45
C TYR A 104 -9.99 -7.68 -1.06
N LYS A 105 -9.77 -8.70 -1.91
CA LYS A 105 -9.75 -8.54 -3.37
C LYS A 105 -11.10 -8.09 -3.91
N ASP A 106 -12.19 -8.57 -3.33
CA ASP A 106 -13.55 -8.23 -3.78
C ASP A 106 -13.89 -6.74 -3.55
N TYR A 107 -13.17 -6.12 -2.62
CA TYR A 107 -13.36 -4.74 -2.20
C TYR A 107 -12.38 -3.78 -2.86
N LEU A 108 -11.19 -4.24 -3.25
CA LEU A 108 -10.18 -3.40 -3.87
C LEU A 108 -10.57 -3.09 -5.32
N ASN A 109 -10.69 -1.81 -5.65
CA ASN A 109 -10.92 -1.38 -7.04
C ASN A 109 -9.61 -1.15 -7.78
N PHE A 110 -8.70 -0.39 -7.16
CA PHE A 110 -7.38 -0.08 -7.72
C PHE A 110 -6.48 0.54 -6.68
N ILE A 111 -5.18 0.58 -6.99
CA ILE A 111 -4.17 1.36 -6.29
C ILE A 111 -3.59 2.37 -7.26
N TYR A 112 -3.50 3.63 -6.85
CA TYR A 112 -2.82 4.68 -7.58
C TYR A 112 -1.50 5.01 -6.88
N PHE A 113 -0.41 4.83 -7.62
CA PHE A 113 0.96 5.05 -7.15
C PHE A 113 1.82 5.43 -8.35
N ASP A 114 2.73 6.39 -8.18
CA ASP A 114 3.65 6.84 -9.24
C ASP A 114 2.95 7.16 -10.59
N LYS A 115 1.82 7.86 -10.52
CA LYS A 115 0.97 8.23 -11.69
C LYS A 115 0.44 7.04 -12.49
N LYS A 116 0.57 5.82 -11.97
CA LYS A 116 0.07 4.59 -12.57
C LYS A 116 -1.02 3.98 -11.71
N ILE A 117 -1.86 3.18 -12.36
CA ILE A 117 -2.97 2.49 -11.73
C ILE A 117 -2.72 1.01 -11.80
N TYR A 118 -2.85 0.36 -10.66
CA TYR A 118 -2.60 -1.06 -10.46
C TYR A 118 -3.92 -1.71 -10.09
N LYS A 119 -4.30 -2.75 -10.85
CA LYS A 119 -5.59 -3.44 -10.72
C LYS A 119 -5.48 -4.95 -10.78
N THR A 120 -4.47 -5.47 -11.48
CA THR A 120 -4.29 -6.91 -11.61
C THR A 120 -3.70 -7.49 -10.33
N ASP A 121 -3.93 -8.78 -10.10
CA ASP A 121 -3.46 -9.44 -8.88
C ASP A 121 -1.93 -9.40 -8.76
N GLU A 122 -1.21 -9.60 -9.86
CA GLU A 122 0.27 -9.55 -9.90
C GLU A 122 0.80 -8.15 -9.56
N GLU A 123 0.17 -7.12 -10.11
CA GLU A 123 0.46 -5.71 -9.81
C GLU A 123 0.22 -5.35 -8.34
N ILE A 124 -0.90 -5.83 -7.78
CA ILE A 124 -1.25 -5.61 -6.38
C ILE A 124 -0.28 -6.34 -5.46
N GLU A 125 0.14 -7.56 -5.83
CA GLU A 125 1.14 -8.32 -5.10
C GLU A 125 2.49 -7.62 -5.12
N TYR A 126 2.93 -7.13 -6.30
CA TYR A 126 4.11 -6.30 -6.44
C TYR A 126 4.08 -5.11 -5.48
N ILE A 127 2.98 -4.33 -5.49
CA ILE A 127 2.83 -3.19 -4.57
C ILE A 127 2.91 -3.63 -3.12
N SER A 128 2.28 -4.75 -2.75
CA SER A 128 2.30 -5.24 -1.37
C SER A 128 3.70 -5.61 -0.88
N ASN A 129 4.59 -5.94 -1.80
CA ASN A 129 5.98 -6.33 -1.54
C ASN A 129 6.96 -5.16 -1.59
N ILE A 130 6.50 -3.96 -2.00
CA ILE A 130 7.31 -2.74 -1.92
C ILE A 130 7.67 -2.51 -0.45
N SER A 131 8.97 -2.69 -0.20
CA SER A 131 9.54 -2.60 1.14
C SER A 131 9.86 -1.15 1.45
N ASP A 132 9.61 -0.74 2.70
CA ASP A 132 10.13 0.53 3.21
C ASP A 132 11.64 0.60 3.04
N ILE A 133 12.19 1.81 2.88
CA ILE A 133 13.64 2.04 2.76
C ILE A 133 14.40 1.33 3.90
N LYS A 134 13.91 1.41 5.14
CA LYS A 134 14.51 0.72 6.28
C LYS A 134 14.55 -0.80 6.07
N SER A 135 13.43 -1.38 5.66
CA SER A 135 13.29 -2.80 5.37
C SER A 135 14.18 -3.24 4.20
N LEU A 136 14.33 -2.37 3.19
CA LEU A 136 15.17 -2.59 2.04
C LEU A 136 16.67 -2.58 2.40
N LEU A 137 17.09 -1.63 3.25
CA LEU A 137 18.46 -1.58 3.79
C LEU A 137 18.78 -2.84 4.61
N ILE A 138 17.86 -3.29 5.46
CA ILE A 138 18.03 -4.53 6.23
C ILE A 138 18.20 -5.73 5.29
N LYS A 139 17.32 -5.87 4.29
CA LYS A 139 17.40 -6.93 3.28
C LYS A 139 18.73 -6.88 2.52
N PHE A 140 19.18 -5.68 2.15
CA PHE A 140 20.45 -5.48 1.46
C PHE A 140 21.65 -5.91 2.32
N CYS A 141 21.69 -5.53 3.59
CA CYS A 141 22.73 -5.96 4.53
C CYS A 141 22.76 -7.48 4.70
N ILE A 142 21.59 -8.13 4.81
CA ILE A 142 21.48 -9.59 4.89
C ILE A 142 21.99 -10.24 3.61
N MET A 143 21.64 -9.68 2.44
CA MET A 143 22.10 -10.18 1.14
C MET A 143 23.63 -10.12 1.04
N LEU A 144 24.25 -8.97 1.36
CA LEU A 144 25.70 -8.81 1.36
C LEU A 144 26.40 -9.79 2.30
N LYS A 145 25.86 -9.97 3.52
CA LYS A 145 26.36 -10.94 4.50
C LYS A 145 26.32 -12.36 3.92
N ASN A 146 25.18 -12.77 3.35
CA ASN A 146 25.01 -14.12 2.81
C ASN A 146 25.96 -14.38 1.63
N ILE A 147 26.08 -13.44 0.70
CA ILE A 147 27.01 -13.54 -0.44
C ILE A 147 28.44 -13.71 0.07
N SER A 148 28.84 -12.92 1.07
CA SER A 148 30.19 -12.97 1.66
C SER A 148 30.47 -14.33 2.32
N ILE A 149 29.52 -14.84 3.12
CA ILE A 149 29.64 -16.14 3.79
C ILE A 149 29.72 -17.28 2.77
N ILE A 150 28.85 -17.27 1.76
CA ILE A 150 28.84 -18.30 0.71
C ILE A 150 30.16 -18.30 -0.05
N LYS A 151 30.67 -17.12 -0.41
CA LYS A 151 31.96 -17.00 -1.11
C LYS A 151 33.11 -17.54 -0.25
N LEU A 152 33.16 -17.16 1.03
CA LEU A 152 34.18 -17.65 1.97
C LEU A 152 34.11 -19.17 2.16
N TYR A 153 32.91 -19.70 2.37
CA TYR A 153 32.68 -21.15 2.51
C TYR A 153 33.18 -21.91 1.27
N ASN A 154 32.82 -21.43 0.08
CA ASN A 154 33.24 -22.05 -1.17
C ASN A 154 34.77 -22.01 -1.35
N THR A 155 35.43 -20.89 -1.01
CA THR A 155 36.89 -20.80 -1.05
C THR A 155 37.56 -21.76 -0.06
N LEU A 156 37.06 -21.86 1.18
CA LEU A 156 37.60 -22.79 2.17
C LEU A 156 37.38 -24.25 1.75
N LYS A 157 36.23 -24.56 1.14
CA LYS A 157 35.92 -25.89 0.61
C LYS A 157 36.85 -26.29 -0.54
N LEU A 158 37.18 -25.35 -1.43
CA LEU A 158 38.14 -25.57 -2.51
C LEU A 158 39.56 -25.80 -1.97
N LEU A 159 40.03 -24.96 -1.04
CA LEU A 159 41.34 -25.13 -0.40
C LEU A 159 41.46 -26.49 0.31
N LYS A 160 40.41 -26.94 1.00
CA LYS A 160 40.37 -28.26 1.64
C LYS A 160 40.45 -29.41 0.64
N LYS A 161 39.85 -29.27 -0.55
CA LYS A 161 39.94 -30.29 -1.62
C LYS A 161 41.34 -30.37 -2.21
N ASN A 162 41.96 -29.22 -2.51
CA ASN A 162 43.30 -29.19 -3.11
C ASN A 162 44.35 -29.80 -2.16
N LYS A 163 44.32 -29.43 -0.87
CA LYS A 163 45.20 -30.06 0.14
C LYS A 163 45.06 -31.58 0.27
N LYS A 164 43.88 -32.13 -0.01
CA LYS A 164 43.67 -33.60 0.02
C LYS A 164 44.23 -34.30 -1.22
N ASN A 165 44.37 -33.58 -2.33
CA ASN A 165 44.93 -34.11 -3.56
C ASN A 165 46.46 -34.01 -3.58
N ASP A 166 47.05 -33.00 -2.94
CA ASP A 166 48.51 -32.83 -2.85
C ASP A 166 49.18 -33.83 -1.88
N ASN A 167 48.41 -34.49 -1.00
CA ASN A 167 48.88 -35.48 -0.04
C ASN A 167 48.66 -36.95 -0.51
N LYS A 168 48.41 -37.16 -1.81
CA LYS A 168 48.34 -38.47 -2.46
C LYS A 168 49.41 -38.57 -3.52
#